data_AF-A0A2V6WXB1-F1
#
_entry.id   AF-A0A2V6WXB1-F1
#
_cell.length_a   1.000
_cell.length_b   1.000
_cell.length_c   1.000
_cell.angle_alpha   90.00
_cell.angle_beta   90.00
_cell.angle_gamma   90.00
#
_symmetry.space_group_name_H-M   'P 1'
#
loop_
_entity.id
_entity.type
_entity.pdbx_description
1 polymer ?
#
loop_
_entity_poly.entity_id
_entity_poly.type
_entity_poly.pdbx_seq_one_letter_code
_entity_poly.pdbx_strand_id
1 'polypeptide(L)'
;MIDRLVARLPEAWRGLAELLAAPIAWVPALQQMLLAFFLDPQPSWLAAVKYAFLLFPVLLGIVAIWCTGLGVYTLPFRSGRTRFVSLFLLAWWDAAIMVWMYWVGIVRIALVAAGWALRRSPCRACWYGRISGRACPGSPSWR
;
A
#
# COMPACT_ATOMS: atom_id res chain seq x y z
N MET A 1 11.75 5.35 -27.31
CA MET A 1 12.60 6.59 -27.28
C MET A 1 13.85 6.38 -26.43
N ILE A 2 13.77 5.62 -25.33
CA ILE A 2 14.90 5.09 -24.54
C ILE A 2 15.84 4.21 -25.38
N ASP A 3 15.32 3.47 -26.36
CA ASP A 3 16.10 2.60 -27.26
C ASP A 3 17.15 3.33 -28.08
N ARG A 4 16.88 4.59 -28.47
CA ARG A 4 17.84 5.45 -29.18
C ARG A 4 18.97 5.96 -28.27
N LEU A 5 18.74 6.05 -26.96
CA LEU A 5 19.77 6.42 -25.99
C LEU A 5 20.70 5.23 -25.69
N VAL A 6 20.15 4.03 -25.54
CA VAL A 6 20.93 2.80 -25.32
C VAL A 6 21.82 2.44 -26.52
N ALA A 7 21.35 2.72 -27.74
CA ALA A 7 22.13 2.51 -28.96
C ALA A 7 23.41 3.37 -29.02
N ARG A 8 23.46 4.51 -28.31
CA ARG A 8 24.61 5.43 -28.26
C ARG A 8 25.66 5.10 -27.20
N LEU A 9 25.43 4.12 -26.32
CA LEU A 9 26.41 3.71 -25.31
C LEU A 9 27.41 2.67 -25.86
N PRO A 10 28.71 2.76 -25.47
CA PRO A 10 29.73 1.80 -25.86
C PRO A 10 29.41 0.37 -25.39
N GLU A 11 29.80 -0.66 -26.17
CA GLU A 11 29.39 -2.06 -25.96
C GLU A 11 29.78 -2.64 -24.58
N ALA A 12 30.91 -2.19 -24.01
CA ALA A 12 31.35 -2.59 -22.67
C ALA A 12 30.40 -2.13 -21.54
N TRP A 13 29.62 -1.06 -21.76
CA TRP A 13 28.66 -0.53 -20.80
C TRP A 13 27.22 -1.00 -21.06
N ARG A 14 26.93 -1.62 -22.22
CA ARG A 14 25.58 -2.12 -22.54
C ARG A 14 25.14 -3.24 -21.60
N GLY A 15 26.01 -4.19 -21.26
CA GLY A 15 25.65 -5.28 -20.35
C GLY A 15 25.37 -4.79 -18.92
N LEU A 16 26.15 -3.83 -18.41
CA LEU A 16 25.89 -3.19 -17.11
C LEU A 16 24.65 -2.29 -17.17
N ALA A 17 24.45 -1.56 -18.27
CA ALA A 17 23.28 -0.72 -18.47
C ALA A 17 22.01 -1.56 -18.64
N GLU A 18 22.03 -2.72 -19.29
CA GLU A 18 20.91 -3.66 -19.37
C GLU A 18 20.63 -4.31 -18.02
N LEU A 19 21.66 -4.70 -17.26
CA LEU A 19 21.50 -5.26 -15.92
C LEU A 19 20.97 -4.23 -14.91
N LEU A 20 21.37 -2.96 -15.04
CA LEU A 20 20.86 -1.83 -14.25
C LEU A 20 19.52 -1.30 -14.76
N ALA A 21 19.26 -1.38 -16.06
CA ALA A 21 17.98 -0.98 -16.67
C ALA A 21 16.90 -2.04 -16.50
N ALA A 22 17.24 -3.32 -16.30
CA ALA A 22 16.27 -4.38 -16.03
C ALA A 22 15.34 -4.06 -14.83
N PRO A 23 15.84 -3.66 -13.65
CA PRO A 23 14.97 -3.23 -12.56
C PRO A 23 14.27 -1.89 -12.85
N ILE A 24 14.88 -1.00 -13.65
CA ILE A 24 14.30 0.32 -13.98
C ILE A 24 13.22 0.28 -15.07
N ALA A 25 13.29 -0.69 -16.00
CA ALA A 25 12.33 -0.86 -17.09
C ALA A 25 11.04 -1.52 -16.59
N TRP A 26 11.11 -2.31 -15.51
CA TRP A 26 9.96 -2.87 -14.83
C TRP A 26 9.12 -1.79 -14.13
N VAL A 27 9.73 -0.74 -13.55
CA VAL A 27 9.03 0.32 -12.80
C VAL A 27 7.95 1.05 -13.62
N PRO A 28 8.22 1.57 -14.83
CA PRO A 28 7.21 2.22 -15.65
C PRO A 28 6.16 1.23 -16.15
N ALA A 29 6.50 -0.04 -16.37
CA ALA A 29 5.51 -1.07 -16.73
C ALA A 29 4.56 -1.38 -15.56
N LEU A 30 5.08 -1.48 -14.33
CA LEU A 30 4.26 -1.57 -13.11
C LEU A 30 3.37 -0.33 -12.95
N GLN A 31 3.93 0.86 -13.16
CA GLN A 31 3.19 2.11 -13.07
C GLN A 31 2.06 2.16 -14.11
N GLN A 32 2.30 1.68 -15.33
CA GLN A 32 1.27 1.57 -16.37
C GLN A 32 0.19 0.56 -16.01
N MET A 33 0.55 -0.61 -15.49
CA MET A 33 -0.43 -1.60 -15.01
C MET A 33 -1.26 -1.06 -13.84
N LEU A 34 -0.64 -0.35 -12.90
CA LEU A 34 -1.32 0.31 -11.78
C LEU A 34 -2.27 1.39 -12.29
N LEU A 35 -1.81 2.28 -13.17
CA LEU A 35 -2.64 3.33 -13.76
C LEU A 35 -3.80 2.76 -14.56
N ALA A 36 -3.57 1.71 -15.36
CA ALA A 36 -4.62 1.01 -16.09
C ALA A 36 -5.65 0.40 -15.12
N PHE A 37 -5.18 -0.25 -14.04
CA PHE A 37 -6.06 -0.78 -13.00
C PHE A 37 -6.84 0.32 -12.26
N PHE A 38 -6.26 1.51 -12.06
CA PHE A 38 -6.94 2.64 -11.43
C PHE A 38 -7.98 3.30 -12.34
N LEU A 39 -7.63 3.50 -13.62
CA LEU A 39 -8.46 4.15 -14.65
C LEU A 39 -9.56 3.25 -15.21
N ASP A 40 -9.56 1.95 -14.87
CA ASP A 40 -10.60 1.02 -15.28
C ASP A 40 -12.00 1.48 -14.79
N PRO A 41 -13.01 1.56 -15.67
CA PRO A 41 -14.35 2.05 -15.31
C PRO A 41 -15.03 1.11 -14.33
N GLN A 42 -15.24 1.57 -13.10
CA GLN A 42 -15.89 0.81 -12.04
C GLN A 42 -17.06 1.60 -11.44
N PRO A 43 -18.08 0.93 -10.86
CA PRO A 43 -19.16 1.62 -10.17
C PRO A 43 -18.60 2.54 -9.09
N SER A 44 -19.12 3.77 -9.01
CA SER A 44 -18.55 4.89 -8.24
C SER A 44 -18.26 4.56 -6.77
N TRP A 45 -19.07 3.72 -6.14
CA TRP A 45 -18.85 3.23 -4.78
C TRP A 45 -17.63 2.31 -4.65
N LEU A 46 -17.45 1.36 -5.58
CA LEU A 46 -16.26 0.49 -5.60
C LEU A 46 -15.00 1.28 -5.89
N ALA A 47 -15.07 2.27 -6.79
CA ALA A 47 -13.96 3.16 -7.08
C ALA A 47 -13.51 3.91 -5.82
N ALA A 48 -14.44 4.47 -5.05
CA ALA A 48 -14.13 5.17 -3.80
C ALA A 48 -13.39 4.27 -2.79
N VAL A 49 -13.86 3.03 -2.61
CA VAL A 49 -13.19 2.06 -1.72
C VAL A 49 -11.81 1.67 -2.26
N LYS A 50 -11.67 1.45 -3.58
CA LYS A 50 -10.40 1.15 -4.25
C LYS A 50 -9.37 2.26 -4.01
N TYR A 51 -9.76 3.51 -4.24
CA TYR A 51 -8.89 4.67 -3.99
C TYR A 51 -8.59 4.82 -2.50
N ALA A 52 -9.58 4.71 -1.63
CA ALA A 52 -9.37 4.80 -0.19
C ALA A 52 -8.51 3.66 0.37
N PHE A 53 -8.41 2.49 -0.27
CA PHE A 53 -7.58 1.40 0.25
C PHE A 53 -6.18 1.35 -0.39
N LEU A 54 -6.06 1.66 -1.68
CA LEU A 54 -4.82 1.46 -2.44
C LEU A 54 -4.04 2.74 -2.74
N LEU A 55 -4.62 3.94 -2.67
CA LEU A 55 -3.95 5.16 -3.14
C LEU A 55 -2.63 5.44 -2.39
N PHE A 56 -2.69 5.53 -1.06
CA PHE A 56 -1.52 5.78 -0.22
C PHE A 56 -0.45 4.69 -0.29
N PRO A 57 -0.77 3.38 -0.16
CA PRO A 57 0.25 2.34 -0.25
C PRO A 57 0.89 2.24 -1.64
N VAL A 58 0.12 2.46 -2.72
CA VAL A 58 0.67 2.47 -4.08
C VAL A 58 1.62 3.65 -4.30
N LEU A 59 1.23 4.86 -3.89
CA LEU A 59 2.07 6.04 -4.05
C LEU A 59 3.38 5.89 -3.27
N LEU A 60 3.30 5.37 -2.05
CA LEU A 60 4.48 5.12 -1.22
C LEU A 60 5.39 4.04 -1.83
N GLY A 61 4.80 2.98 -2.39
CA GLY A 61 5.54 1.95 -3.13
C GLY A 61 6.28 2.50 -4.34
N ILE A 62 5.64 3.37 -5.15
CA ILE A 62 6.27 4.01 -6.30
C ILE A 62 7.48 4.84 -5.84
N VAL A 63 7.31 5.72 -4.84
CA VAL A 63 8.39 6.54 -4.31
C VAL A 63 9.52 5.67 -3.74
N ALA A 64 9.18 4.61 -3.00
CA ALA A 64 10.16 3.68 -2.44
C ALA A 64 10.99 3.00 -3.54
N ILE A 65 10.37 2.54 -4.62
CA ILE A 65 11.06 1.92 -5.77
C ILE A 65 12.02 2.93 -6.43
N TRP A 66 11.59 4.17 -6.64
CA TRP A 66 12.46 5.23 -7.19
C TRP A 66 13.64 5.54 -6.27
N CYS A 67 13.41 5.68 -4.97
CA CYS A 67 14.47 5.90 -3.98
C CYS A 67 15.43 4.69 -3.90
N THR A 68 14.92 3.46 -4.04
CA THR A 68 15.74 2.24 -4.11
C THR A 68 16.65 2.28 -5.33
N GLY A 69 16.08 2.58 -6.50
CA GLY A 69 16.82 2.71 -7.75
C GLY A 69 17.96 3.72 -7.62
N LEU A 70 17.64 4.96 -7.24
CA LEU A 70 18.63 6.03 -7.04
C LEU A 70 19.69 5.66 -5.98
N GLY A 71 19.26 5.02 -4.88
CA GLY A 71 20.15 4.53 -3.84
C GLY A 71 21.18 3.54 -4.38
N VAL A 72 20.74 2.54 -5.16
CA VAL A 72 21.60 1.52 -5.75
C VAL A 72 22.63 2.12 -6.71
N TYR A 73 22.25 3.11 -7.52
CA TYR A 73 23.20 3.78 -8.43
C TYR A 73 24.30 4.56 -7.71
N THR A 74 24.05 5.03 -6.49
CA THR A 74 25.03 5.82 -5.71
C THR A 74 25.94 4.97 -4.82
N LEU A 75 25.60 3.69 -4.61
CA LEU A 75 26.38 2.74 -3.80
C LEU A 75 27.85 2.56 -4.21
N PRO A 76 28.22 2.43 -5.51
CA PRO A 76 29.60 2.13 -5.88
C PRO A 76 30.58 3.23 -5.45
N PHE A 77 30.15 4.49 -5.46
CA PHE A 77 30.98 5.66 -5.15
C PHE A 77 30.98 6.07 -3.66
N ARG A 78 30.23 5.38 -2.80
CA ARG A 78 30.01 5.81 -1.40
C ARG A 78 30.90 5.04 -0.41
N SER A 79 31.72 5.76 0.37
CA SER A 79 32.64 5.21 1.39
C SER A 79 31.99 4.79 2.72
N GLY A 80 30.71 4.39 2.71
CA GLY A 80 29.92 4.06 3.91
C GLY A 80 28.77 3.09 3.63
N ARG A 81 29.04 2.05 2.83
CA ARG A 81 28.04 1.13 2.26
C ARG A 81 27.19 0.43 3.32
N THR A 82 27.81 -0.07 4.39
CA THR A 82 27.11 -0.79 5.47
C THR A 82 26.10 0.08 6.20
N ARG A 83 26.50 1.30 6.59
CA ARG A 83 25.61 2.26 7.25
C ARG A 83 24.45 2.67 6.35
N PHE A 84 24.69 2.84 5.05
CA PHE A 84 23.63 3.15 4.10
C PHE A 84 22.61 2.01 3.98
N VAL A 85 23.07 0.75 3.88
CA VAL A 85 22.16 -0.41 3.80
C VAL A 85 21.30 -0.53 5.06
N SER A 86 21.87 -0.30 6.25
CA SER A 86 21.09 -0.30 7.49
C SER A 86 20.02 0.79 7.54
N LEU A 87 20.37 2.03 7.15
CA LEU A 87 19.39 3.12 7.06
C LEU A 87 18.33 2.85 6.00
N PHE A 88 18.70 2.20 4.91
CA PHE A 88 17.80 1.82 3.83
C PHE A 88 16.79 0.77 4.29
N LEU A 89 17.24 -0.30 4.95
CA LEU A 89 16.35 -1.29 5.55
C LEU A 89 15.43 -0.68 6.61
N LEU A 90 15.95 0.23 7.43
CA LEU A 90 15.15 0.92 8.44
C LEU A 90 14.06 1.77 7.80
N ALA A 91 14.38 2.55 6.76
CA ALA A 91 13.40 3.35 6.03
C ALA A 91 12.34 2.47 5.35
N TRP A 92 12.72 1.32 4.80
CA TRP A 92 11.80 0.37 4.20
C TRP A 92 10.88 -0.29 5.24
N TRP A 93 11.42 -0.56 6.43
CA TRP A 93 10.68 -1.09 7.57
C TRP A 93 9.68 -0.06 8.11
N ASP A 94 10.08 1.20 8.28
CA ASP A 94 9.20 2.31 8.65
C ASP A 94 8.06 2.46 7.63
N ALA A 95 8.38 2.43 6.33
CA ALA A 95 7.40 2.44 5.25
C ALA A 95 6.37 1.30 5.36
N ALA A 96 6.81 0.07 5.65
CA ALA A 96 5.93 -1.07 5.84
C ALA A 96 5.00 -0.88 7.05
N ILE A 97 5.52 -0.38 8.17
CA ILE A 97 4.72 -0.08 9.37
C ILE A 97 3.69 1.02 9.08
N MET A 98 4.06 2.07 8.34
CA MET A 98 3.13 3.14 7.96
C MET A 98 1.97 2.61 7.12
N VAL A 99 2.26 1.77 6.12
CA VAL A 99 1.22 1.12 5.29
C VAL A 99 0.33 0.20 6.13
N TRP A 100 0.92 -0.56 7.05
CA TRP A 100 0.17 -1.42 7.95
C TRP A 100 -0.77 -0.62 8.87
N MET A 101 -0.27 0.44 9.50
CA MET A 101 -1.05 1.34 10.37
C MET A 101 -2.19 2.01 9.61
N TYR A 102 -1.97 2.36 8.34
CA TYR A 102 -3.00 2.88 7.45
C TYR A 102 -4.17 1.90 7.28
N TRP A 103 -3.89 0.63 6.98
CA TRP A 103 -4.94 -0.40 6.86
C TRP A 103 -5.66 -0.65 8.18
N VAL A 104 -4.93 -0.73 9.30
CA VAL A 104 -5.54 -0.86 10.64
C VAL A 104 -6.47 0.32 10.92
N GLY A 105 -6.07 1.54 10.55
CA GLY A 105 -6.89 2.75 10.67
C GLY A 105 -8.20 2.65 9.88
N ILE A 106 -8.13 2.19 8.62
CA ILE A 106 -9.32 1.98 7.78
C ILE A 106 -10.25 0.92 8.39
N VAL A 107 -9.71 -0.22 8.82
CA VAL A 107 -10.50 -1.29 9.45
C VAL A 107 -11.22 -0.77 10.69
N ARG A 108 -10.56 0.05 11.51
CA ARG A 108 -11.19 0.69 12.68
C ARG A 108 -12.33 1.60 12.30
N ILE A 109 -12.16 2.44 11.28
CA ILE A 109 -13.24 3.33 10.79
C ILE A 109 -14.41 2.50 10.24
N ALA A 110 -14.11 1.43 9.49
CA ALA A 110 -15.13 0.53 8.95
C ALA A 110 -15.91 -0.19 10.05
N LEU A 111 -15.25 -0.65 11.12
CA LEU A 111 -15.90 -1.25 12.29
C LEU A 111 -16.81 -0.25 13.02
N VAL A 112 -16.36 0.99 13.20
CA VAL A 112 -17.19 2.05 13.77
C VAL A 112 -18.41 2.27 12.88
N ALA A 113 -18.22 2.51 11.58
CA ALA A 113 -19.32 2.73 10.63
C ALA A 113 -20.33 1.56 10.61
N ALA A 114 -19.85 0.31 10.64
CA ALA A 114 -20.69 -0.88 10.79
C ALA A 114 -21.49 -0.86 12.10
N GLY A 115 -20.85 -0.46 13.22
CA GLY A 115 -21.53 -0.25 14.50
C GLY A 115 -22.63 0.81 14.43
N TRP A 116 -22.44 1.91 13.69
CA TRP A 116 -23.49 2.91 13.45
C TRP A 116 -24.64 2.36 12.60
N ALA A 117 -24.34 1.59 11.56
CA ALA A 117 -25.35 0.94 10.72
C ALA A 117 -26.17 -0.09 11.51
N LEU A 118 -25.51 -0.89 12.36
CA LEU A 118 -26.15 -1.83 13.28
C LEU A 118 -26.96 -1.11 14.38
N ARG A 119 -26.51 0.05 14.85
CA ARG A 119 -27.27 0.89 15.79
C ARG A 119 -28.58 1.41 15.18
N ARG A 120 -28.63 1.64 13.87
CA ARG A 120 -29.87 2.04 13.17
C ARG A 120 -30.85 0.89 12.97
N SER A 121 -30.45 -0.37 13.12
CA SER A 121 -31.36 -1.53 13.05
C SER A 121 -32.02 -1.84 14.42
N PRO A 122 -33.22 -2.46 14.44
CA PRO A 122 -33.98 -2.72 15.66
C PRO A 122 -33.33 -3.75 16.61
N CYS A 123 -32.27 -4.45 16.19
CA CYS A 123 -31.55 -5.46 16.98
C CYS A 123 -30.55 -4.87 18.01
N ARG A 124 -30.94 -3.82 18.75
CA ARG A 124 -30.08 -3.19 19.78
C ARG A 124 -29.84 -4.08 20.99
N ALA A 125 -30.83 -4.89 21.37
CA ALA A 125 -30.79 -5.66 22.62
C ALA A 125 -29.73 -6.78 22.59
N CYS A 126 -29.51 -7.40 21.43
CA CYS A 126 -28.66 -8.58 21.33
C CYS A 126 -27.16 -8.25 21.26
N TRP A 127 -26.80 -7.13 20.62
CA TRP A 127 -25.40 -6.75 20.43
C TRP A 127 -24.80 -6.06 21.68
N TYR A 128 -25.59 -5.20 22.34
CA TYR A 128 -25.14 -4.54 23.57
C TYR A 128 -25.04 -5.51 24.76
N GLY A 129 -25.94 -6.51 24.84
CA GLY A 129 -25.85 -7.58 25.83
C GLY A 129 -24.60 -8.46 25.67
N ARG A 130 -24.16 -8.71 24.43
CA ARG A 130 -22.99 -9.54 24.13
C ARG A 130 -21.65 -8.87 24.46
N ILE A 131 -21.55 -7.54 24.35
CA ILE A 131 -20.32 -6.80 24.66
C ILE A 131 -20.23 -6.44 26.15
N SER A 132 -21.37 -6.23 26.81
CA SER A 132 -21.41 -5.83 28.23
C SER A 132 -21.53 -7.00 29.22
N GLY A 133 -21.65 -8.23 28.72
CA GLY A 133 -21.87 -9.42 29.57
C GLY A 133 -23.20 -9.40 30.34
N ARG A 134 -24.15 -8.51 29.98
CA ARG A 134 -25.46 -8.40 30.63
C ARG A 134 -26.51 -9.16 29.83
N ALA A 135 -27.30 -9.97 30.51
CA ALA A 135 -28.43 -10.67 29.93
C ALA A 135 -29.44 -9.69 29.29
N CYS A 136 -30.03 -10.09 28.16
CA CYS A 136 -31.05 -9.32 27.46
C CYS A 136 -32.23 -9.02 28.41
N PRO A 137 -32.68 -7.75 28.54
CA PRO A 137 -33.91 -7.44 29.26
C PRO A 137 -35.09 -7.80 28.36
N GLY A 138 -35.70 -8.96 28.60
CA GLY A 138 -36.88 -9.39 27.83
C GLY A 138 -37.08 -10.90 27.65
N SER A 139 -36.56 -11.75 28.53
CA SER A 139 -37.06 -13.13 28.60
C SER A 139 -38.52 -13.09 29.08
N PRO A 140 -39.48 -13.67 28.34
CA PRO A 140 -40.86 -13.70 28.78
C PRO A 140 -40.94 -14.48 30.09
N SER A 141 -41.41 -13.83 31.14
CA SER A 141 -41.80 -14.50 32.38
C SER A 141 -43.03 -15.34 32.06
N TRP A 142 -42.82 -16.63 31.79
CA TRP A 142 -43.89 -17.61 31.78
C TRP A 142 -44.50 -17.64 33.18
N ARG A 143 -45.71 -17.08 33.29
CA ARG A 143 -46.65 -17.27 34.39
C ARG A 143 -47.97 -17.68 33.78
#